data_AF-A0A9E4J3C0-F1
#
_entry.id   AF-A0A9E4J3C0-F1
#
_cell.length_a   1.000
_cell.length_b   1.000
_cell.length_c   1.000
_cell.angle_alpha   90.00
_cell.angle_beta   90.00
_cell.angle_gamma   90.00
#
_symmetry.space_group_name_H-M   'P 1'
#
loop_
_entity.id
_entity.type
_entity.pdbx_description
1 polymer ?
#
loop_
_entity_poly.entity_id
_entity_poly.type
_entity_poly.pdbx_seq_one_letter_code
_entity_poly.pdbx_strand_id
1 'polypeptide(L)'
;MNYKGAERSTNIEVDLQSMTGAAYLVHADISDCFPSMYTHSIPWALHGLTAAKKDRVGLLDGNILDRATQCIHDGQTNGLLIGPHASNVVAEIILTATDYALLREGYDNCSRYIDDYTFFAKTRGDAERFLHDLHLGLRQFDLSLNTRKTNVLSMPRPLEDNWISELNLFRLSAMRGAEIGIGPPAAFLDLALRLAQNDSYRVLNYAVKMVPDRLNTHARRLFARHVVNLALRYPYLAPILEEHLFEKHRYDGIEELIQEFANELLVSATRRMFPHAVCQALYFALKYGVVLSDLDDALGQEIIEIEDCLATTLLFRYAASHGLALTSQRIQERVRTLRQFSRQEQDRAWLLMYQVCKPKSLRDAGQDFLADLKASGFQFLKI
;
A
#
# COMPACT_ATOMS: atom_id res chain seq x y z
N MET A 1 -9.02 -4.93 2.20
CA MET A 1 -9.24 -5.69 0.95
C MET A 1 -10.69 -6.13 0.93
N ASN A 2 -11.40 -6.00 -0.20
CA ASN A 2 -12.81 -6.45 -0.28
C ASN A 2 -12.83 -7.90 -0.76
N TYR A 3 -13.09 -8.83 0.16
CA TYR A 3 -13.47 -10.19 -0.19
C TYR A 3 -14.68 -10.18 -1.14
N LYS A 4 -14.58 -10.90 -2.26
CA LYS A 4 -15.66 -11.09 -3.22
C LYS A 4 -16.13 -12.54 -3.16
N GLY A 5 -17.43 -12.77 -3.25
CA GLY A 5 -18.00 -14.12 -3.36
C GLY A 5 -18.19 -14.84 -2.02
N ALA A 6 -17.98 -16.17 -2.02
CA ALA A 6 -18.39 -17.07 -0.94
C ALA A 6 -17.75 -16.78 0.43
N GLU A 7 -16.48 -16.38 0.47
CA GLU A 7 -15.77 -16.05 1.72
C GLU A 7 -16.41 -14.88 2.46
N ARG A 8 -16.92 -13.88 1.72
CA ARG A 8 -17.65 -12.76 2.32
C ARG A 8 -18.95 -13.22 2.97
N SER A 9 -19.68 -14.13 2.32
CA SER A 9 -20.92 -14.68 2.86
C SER A 9 -20.67 -15.48 4.14
N THR A 10 -19.62 -16.29 4.18
CA THR A 10 -19.22 -17.04 5.38
C THR A 10 -18.84 -16.11 6.53
N ASN A 11 -18.05 -15.06 6.26
CA ASN A 11 -17.67 -14.09 7.32
C ASN A 11 -18.89 -13.34 7.87
N ILE A 12 -19.82 -12.92 7.00
CA ILE A 12 -21.08 -12.29 7.43
C ILE A 12 -21.89 -13.25 8.31
N GLU A 13 -21.95 -14.53 7.97
CA GLU A 13 -22.67 -15.52 8.78
C GLU A 13 -22.04 -15.68 10.17
N VAL A 14 -20.72 -15.78 10.26
CA VAL A 14 -19.99 -15.88 11.54
C VAL A 14 -20.20 -14.63 12.40
N ASP A 15 -20.14 -13.44 11.79
CA ASP A 15 -20.37 -12.17 12.49
C ASP A 15 -21.81 -12.10 13.01
N LEU A 16 -22.80 -12.44 12.17
CA LEU A 16 -24.22 -12.46 12.55
C LEU A 16 -24.52 -13.45 13.67
N GLN A 17 -23.91 -14.63 13.64
CA GLN A 17 -24.04 -15.60 14.74
C GLN A 17 -23.47 -15.01 16.03
N SER A 18 -22.28 -14.41 15.96
CA SER A 18 -21.59 -13.79 17.09
C SER A 18 -22.29 -12.54 17.65
N MET A 19 -23.10 -11.85 16.83
CA MET A 19 -23.93 -10.72 17.24
C MET A 19 -25.10 -11.10 18.16
N THR A 20 -25.49 -12.38 18.20
CA THR A 20 -26.68 -12.81 18.93
C THR A 20 -26.54 -12.54 20.43
N GLY A 21 -27.31 -11.58 20.95
CA GLY A 21 -27.28 -11.18 22.36
C GLY A 21 -26.14 -10.23 22.74
N ALA A 22 -25.33 -9.76 21.78
CA ALA A 22 -24.31 -8.75 22.00
C ALA A 22 -24.91 -7.34 21.99
N ALA A 23 -24.49 -6.50 22.95
CA ALA A 23 -24.87 -5.09 23.01
C ALA A 23 -23.73 -4.16 22.55
N TYR A 24 -22.51 -4.69 22.43
CA TYR A 24 -21.32 -3.95 22.05
C TYR A 24 -20.49 -4.71 21.02
N LEU A 25 -19.86 -3.95 20.12
CA LEU A 25 -18.91 -4.41 19.12
C LEU A 25 -17.56 -3.74 19.40
N VAL A 26 -16.51 -4.55 19.51
CA VAL A 26 -15.14 -4.07 19.64
C VAL A 26 -14.44 -4.26 18.31
N HIS A 27 -13.84 -3.18 17.82
CA HIS A 27 -12.82 -3.23 16.78
C HIS A 27 -11.49 -2.84 17.40
N ALA A 28 -10.45 -3.63 17.16
CA ALA A 28 -9.07 -3.32 17.55
C ALA A 28 -8.15 -3.55 16.35
N ASP A 29 -7.10 -2.75 16.23
CA ASP A 29 -6.09 -2.82 15.16
C ASP A 29 -4.73 -2.80 15.83
N ILE A 30 -3.76 -3.57 15.32
CA ILE A 30 -2.37 -3.54 15.83
C ILE A 30 -1.63 -2.36 15.19
N SER A 31 -1.00 -1.53 16.01
CA SER A 31 -0.17 -0.42 15.53
C SER A 31 1.01 -0.93 14.72
N ASP A 32 1.14 -0.43 13.49
CA ASP A 32 2.27 -0.71 12.58
C ASP A 32 2.67 -2.19 12.59
N CYS A 33 1.69 -3.09 12.39
CA CYS A 33 1.79 -4.53 12.64
C CYS A 33 3.11 -5.17 12.15
N PHE A 34 3.32 -5.32 10.84
CA PHE A 34 4.53 -5.94 10.29
C PHE A 34 5.82 -5.19 10.70
N PRO A 35 5.91 -3.84 10.57
CA PRO A 35 7.10 -3.10 11.01
C PRO A 35 7.43 -3.21 12.51
N SER A 36 6.43 -3.46 13.36
CA SER A 36 6.60 -3.55 14.81
C SER A 36 6.93 -4.96 15.30
N MET A 37 6.77 -5.99 14.46
CA MET A 37 7.07 -7.36 14.84
C MET A 37 8.57 -7.59 15.00
N TYR A 38 8.97 -7.86 16.23
CA TYR A 38 10.34 -8.20 16.58
C TYR A 38 10.64 -9.64 16.15
N THR A 39 11.71 -9.90 15.39
CA THR A 39 11.97 -11.25 14.84
C THR A 39 12.24 -12.28 15.94
N HIS A 40 12.80 -11.87 17.09
CA HIS A 40 12.96 -12.76 18.23
C HIS A 40 11.62 -13.14 18.90
N SER A 41 10.50 -12.49 18.57
CA SER A 41 9.17 -12.94 19.02
C SER A 41 8.74 -14.26 18.36
N ILE A 42 9.34 -14.62 17.21
CA ILE A 42 9.08 -15.88 16.50
C ILE A 42 9.38 -17.10 17.39
N PRO A 43 10.59 -17.27 17.95
CA PRO A 43 10.86 -18.35 18.88
C PRO A 43 10.07 -18.22 20.20
N TRP A 44 9.68 -17.01 20.63
CA TRP A 44 8.83 -16.84 21.81
C TRP A 44 7.44 -17.43 21.58
N ALA A 45 6.86 -17.22 20.39
CA ALA A 45 5.56 -17.76 20.02
C ALA A 45 5.59 -19.29 19.87
N LEU A 46 6.65 -19.84 19.29
CA LEU A 46 6.76 -21.29 19.04
C LEU A 46 7.16 -22.11 20.26
N HIS A 47 8.12 -21.61 21.05
CA HIS A 47 8.78 -22.38 22.12
C HIS A 47 8.52 -21.81 23.51
N GLY A 48 7.88 -20.64 23.60
CA GLY A 48 7.77 -19.87 24.82
C GLY A 48 9.04 -19.06 25.13
N LEU A 49 8.85 -17.89 25.72
CA LEU A 49 9.92 -16.94 26.04
C LEU A 49 11.07 -17.56 26.84
N THR A 50 10.77 -18.40 27.84
CA THR A 50 11.77 -19.01 28.71
C THR A 50 12.64 -20.04 27.98
N ALA A 51 12.06 -20.88 27.13
CA ALA A 51 12.83 -21.88 26.37
C ALA A 51 13.67 -21.19 25.29
N ALA A 52 13.08 -20.23 24.57
CA ALA A 52 13.77 -19.44 23.56
C ALA A 52 15.01 -18.72 24.12
N LYS A 53 14.91 -18.08 25.29
CA LYS A 53 16.04 -17.39 25.93
C LYS A 53 17.11 -18.32 26.50
N LYS A 54 16.80 -19.60 26.75
CA LYS A 54 17.76 -20.59 27.26
C LYS A 54 18.59 -21.21 26.13
N ASP A 55 18.07 -21.25 24.91
CA ASP A 55 18.77 -21.77 23.75
C ASP A 55 19.87 -20.79 23.29
N ARG A 56 21.09 -21.02 23.77
CA ARG A 56 22.28 -20.24 23.39
C ARG A 56 22.89 -20.68 22.06
N VAL A 57 22.52 -21.86 21.57
CA VAL A 57 23.11 -22.45 20.35
C VAL A 57 22.27 -22.09 19.12
N GLY A 58 20.98 -21.77 19.32
CA GLY A 58 20.08 -21.33 18.25
C GLY A 58 19.55 -22.49 17.41
N LEU A 59 19.43 -23.68 18.00
CA LEU A 59 18.99 -24.90 17.32
C LEU A 59 17.47 -25.11 17.37
N LEU A 60 16.74 -24.34 18.18
CA LEU A 60 15.29 -24.35 18.12
C LEU A 60 14.82 -23.90 16.73
N ASP A 61 13.81 -24.58 16.18
CA ASP A 61 13.25 -24.25 14.86
C ASP A 61 12.84 -22.77 14.75
N GLY A 62 12.38 -22.18 15.86
CA GLY A 62 12.02 -20.77 15.92
C GLY A 62 13.22 -19.83 15.81
N ASN A 63 14.38 -20.21 16.37
CA ASN A 63 15.62 -19.45 16.26
C ASN A 63 16.22 -19.56 14.85
N ILE A 64 16.05 -20.71 14.19
CA ILE A 64 16.42 -20.90 12.78
C ILE A 64 15.56 -20.00 11.88
N LEU A 65 14.25 -19.97 12.11
CA LEU A 65 13.32 -19.13 11.36
C LEU A 65 13.57 -17.64 11.60
N ASP A 66 13.81 -17.23 12.85
CA ASP A 66 14.23 -15.87 13.20
C ASP A 66 15.50 -15.46 12.45
N ARG A 67 16.53 -16.33 12.42
CA ARG A 67 17.76 -16.05 11.68
C ARG A 67 17.50 -15.90 10.18
N ALA A 68 16.65 -16.72 9.58
CA ALA A 68 16.28 -16.60 8.17
C ALA A 68 15.54 -15.29 7.89
N THR A 69 14.62 -14.89 8.77
CA THR A 69 13.90 -13.61 8.69
C THR A 69 14.86 -12.41 8.79
N GLN A 70 15.84 -12.46 9.69
CA GLN A 70 16.88 -11.44 9.76
C GLN A 70 17.71 -11.39 8.47
N CYS A 71 18.09 -12.55 7.91
CA CYS A 71 18.91 -12.63 6.71
C CYS A 71 18.26 -11.98 5.48
N ILE A 72 16.93 -12.04 5.35
CA ILE A 72 16.21 -11.35 4.27
C ILE A 72 16.05 -9.84 4.50
N HIS A 73 16.28 -9.37 5.74
CA HIS A 73 16.13 -7.97 6.14
C HIS A 73 17.47 -7.34 6.59
N ASP A 74 18.57 -7.67 5.92
CA ASP A 74 19.92 -7.13 6.22
C ASP A 74 20.38 -7.29 7.68
N GLY A 75 19.94 -8.36 8.34
CA GLY A 75 20.24 -8.60 9.75
C GLY A 75 19.43 -7.76 10.72
N GLN A 76 18.45 -6.98 10.26
CA GLN A 76 17.55 -6.24 11.13
C GLN A 76 16.64 -7.20 11.89
N THR A 77 16.42 -6.89 13.17
CA THR A 77 15.58 -7.69 14.07
C THR A 77 14.23 -7.04 14.36
N ASN A 78 14.04 -5.78 13.97
CA ASN A 78 12.78 -5.07 14.12
C ASN A 78 12.08 -4.98 12.77
N GLY A 79 10.90 -5.56 12.68
CA GLY A 79 10.05 -5.50 11.50
C GLY A 79 10.19 -6.72 10.61
N LEU A 80 9.04 -7.18 10.11
CA LEU A 80 8.96 -8.13 9.01
C LEU A 80 8.82 -7.38 7.68
N LEU A 81 9.43 -7.93 6.63
CA LEU A 81 9.26 -7.38 5.28
C LEU A 81 7.79 -7.48 4.85
N ILE A 82 7.23 -6.38 4.36
CA ILE A 82 5.86 -6.33 3.82
C ILE A 82 5.87 -6.81 2.37
N GLY A 83 4.96 -7.74 2.03
CA GLY A 83 4.79 -8.23 0.67
C GLY A 83 5.12 -9.71 0.48
N PRO A 84 6.29 -10.23 0.96
CA PRO A 84 6.59 -11.65 0.87
C PRO A 84 5.57 -12.51 1.62
N HIS A 85 5.05 -13.56 0.97
CA HIS A 85 4.12 -14.50 1.61
C HIS A 85 4.72 -15.19 2.85
N ALA A 86 6.03 -15.41 2.86
CA ALA A 86 6.73 -15.96 4.02
C ALA A 86 6.57 -15.07 5.26
N SER A 87 6.64 -13.74 5.11
CA SER A 87 6.41 -12.81 6.22
C SER A 87 5.00 -12.90 6.78
N ASN A 88 3.98 -13.14 5.94
CA ASN A 88 2.60 -13.33 6.41
C ASN A 88 2.50 -14.59 7.29
N VAL A 89 3.13 -15.69 6.88
CA VAL A 89 3.15 -16.93 7.70
C VAL A 89 3.84 -16.69 9.04
N VAL A 90 4.96 -15.96 9.03
CA VAL A 90 5.68 -15.61 10.26
C VAL A 90 4.84 -14.72 11.18
N ALA A 91 4.16 -13.71 10.63
CA ALA A 91 3.24 -12.87 11.38
C ALA A 91 2.11 -13.70 12.02
N GLU A 92 1.52 -14.63 11.26
CA GLU A 92 0.47 -15.52 11.77
C GLU A 92 0.96 -16.44 12.90
N ILE A 93 2.20 -16.93 12.86
CA ILE A 93 2.79 -17.69 13.98
C ILE A 93 2.76 -16.87 15.28
N ILE A 94 3.15 -15.59 15.21
CA ILE A 94 3.19 -14.70 16.37
C ILE A 94 1.77 -14.37 16.85
N LEU A 95 0.88 -13.98 15.94
CA LEU A 95 -0.47 -13.55 16.29
C LEU A 95 -1.35 -14.71 16.77
N THR A 96 -1.17 -15.91 16.22
CA THR A 96 -1.89 -17.12 16.69
C THR A 96 -1.54 -17.44 18.15
N ALA A 97 -0.33 -17.13 18.61
CA ALA A 97 0.00 -17.29 20.03
C ALA A 97 -0.79 -16.31 20.92
N THR A 98 -1.09 -15.11 20.43
CA THR A 98 -1.99 -14.14 21.10
C THR A 98 -3.43 -14.64 21.07
N ASP A 99 -3.90 -15.15 19.92
CA ASP A 99 -5.24 -15.71 19.77
C ASP A 99 -5.46 -16.90 20.71
N TYR A 100 -4.46 -17.77 20.87
CA TYR A 100 -4.50 -18.89 21.81
C TYR A 100 -4.60 -18.42 23.27
N ALA A 101 -3.92 -17.32 23.63
CA ALA A 101 -4.04 -16.74 24.97
C ALA A 101 -5.46 -16.20 25.21
N LEU A 102 -6.04 -15.50 24.23
CA LEU A 102 -7.43 -15.01 24.31
C LEU A 102 -8.45 -16.15 24.41
N LEU A 103 -8.26 -17.21 23.62
CA LEU A 103 -9.13 -18.39 23.67
C LEU A 103 -9.14 -19.01 25.07
N ARG A 104 -7.99 -19.05 25.76
CA ARG A 104 -7.89 -19.57 27.13
C ARG A 104 -8.61 -18.72 28.17
N GLU A 105 -8.75 -17.42 27.92
CA GLU A 105 -9.56 -16.50 28.75
C GLU A 105 -11.06 -16.58 28.41
N GLY A 106 -11.45 -17.41 27.44
CA GLY A 106 -12.85 -17.69 27.08
C GLY A 106 -13.41 -16.79 25.97
N TYR A 107 -12.55 -16.18 25.16
CA TYR A 107 -12.95 -15.32 24.04
C TYR A 107 -13.21 -16.10 22.74
N ASP A 108 -14.10 -17.10 22.80
CA ASP A 108 -14.39 -18.03 21.67
C ASP A 108 -15.06 -17.34 20.46
N ASN A 109 -15.69 -16.18 20.68
CA ASN A 109 -16.39 -15.39 19.66
C ASN A 109 -15.57 -14.17 19.19
N CYS A 110 -14.24 -14.28 19.26
CA CYS A 110 -13.33 -13.32 18.66
C CYS A 110 -12.91 -13.77 17.25
N SER A 111 -12.98 -12.86 16.29
CA SER A 111 -12.40 -13.07 14.95
C SER A 111 -11.23 -12.13 14.75
N ARG A 112 -10.18 -12.63 14.07
CA ARG A 112 -9.03 -11.83 13.66
C ARG A 112 -8.83 -11.93 12.16
N TYR A 113 -8.56 -10.80 11.54
CA TYR A 113 -8.12 -10.71 10.17
C TYR A 113 -6.81 -9.93 10.09
N ILE A 114 -5.69 -10.64 9.91
CA ILE A 114 -4.34 -10.06 9.98
C ILE A 114 -4.16 -9.33 11.33
N ASP A 115 -4.18 -8.00 11.35
CA ASP A 115 -4.05 -7.13 12.51
C ASP A 115 -5.38 -6.61 13.07
N ASP A 116 -6.49 -6.82 12.36
CA ASP A 116 -7.81 -6.38 12.77
C ASP A 116 -8.50 -7.45 13.64
N TYR A 117 -8.77 -7.11 14.90
CA TYR A 117 -9.57 -7.93 15.83
C TYR A 117 -11.01 -7.42 15.90
N THR A 118 -11.96 -8.35 15.90
CA THR A 118 -13.38 -8.10 16.12
C THR A 118 -13.90 -8.98 17.26
N PHE A 119 -14.64 -8.39 18.18
CA PHE A 119 -15.23 -9.10 19.32
C PHE A 119 -16.60 -8.54 19.69
N PHE A 120 -17.54 -9.45 19.95
CA PHE A 120 -18.92 -9.10 20.31
C PHE A 120 -19.16 -9.30 21.81
N ALA A 121 -19.50 -8.22 22.51
CA ALA A 121 -19.61 -8.20 23.96
C ALA A 121 -21.05 -7.95 24.43
N LYS A 122 -21.45 -8.60 25.52
CA LYS A 122 -22.79 -8.41 26.12
C LYS A 122 -22.87 -7.11 26.91
N THR A 123 -21.79 -6.74 27.58
CA THR A 123 -21.69 -5.49 28.35
C THR A 123 -20.48 -4.68 27.93
N ARG A 124 -20.51 -3.37 28.22
CA ARG A 124 -19.34 -2.50 28.01
C ARG A 124 -18.13 -2.97 28.84
N GLY A 125 -18.37 -3.49 30.04
CA GLY A 125 -17.31 -4.04 30.88
C GLY A 125 -16.65 -5.27 30.25
N ASP A 126 -17.41 -6.12 29.55
CA ASP A 126 -16.83 -7.28 28.84
C ASP A 126 -15.95 -6.83 27.67
N ALA A 127 -16.39 -5.79 26.94
CA ALA A 127 -15.62 -5.19 25.86
C ALA A 127 -14.29 -4.56 26.36
N GLU A 128 -14.34 -3.83 27.47
CA GLU A 128 -13.16 -3.21 28.08
C GLU A 128 -12.19 -4.26 28.64
N ARG A 129 -12.69 -5.37 29.22
CA ARG A 129 -11.85 -6.50 29.64
C ARG A 129 -11.18 -7.19 28.46
N PHE A 130 -11.92 -7.46 27.39
CA PHE A 130 -11.34 -8.03 26.16
C PHE A 130 -10.18 -7.18 25.62
N LEU A 131 -10.36 -5.85 25.54
CA LEU A 131 -9.28 -4.95 25.09
C LEU A 131 -8.06 -4.98 26.01
N HIS A 132 -8.29 -5.09 27.32
CA HIS A 132 -7.21 -5.23 28.29
C HIS A 132 -6.42 -6.52 28.08
N ASP A 133 -7.11 -7.66 27.96
CA ASP A 133 -6.48 -8.97 27.80
C ASP A 133 -5.80 -9.12 26.44
N LEU A 134 -6.40 -8.57 25.38
CA LEU A 134 -5.76 -8.46 24.06
C LEU A 134 -4.49 -7.62 24.14
N HIS A 135 -4.52 -6.48 24.82
CA HIS A 135 -3.33 -5.66 25.02
C HIS A 135 -2.23 -6.40 25.79
N LEU A 136 -2.60 -7.16 26.83
CA LEU A 136 -1.64 -7.98 27.58
C LEU A 136 -1.04 -9.09 26.73
N GLY A 137 -1.84 -9.77 25.90
CA GLY A 137 -1.37 -10.80 24.97
C GLY A 137 -0.38 -10.25 23.94
N LEU A 138 -0.75 -9.16 23.26
CA LEU A 138 0.11 -8.49 22.27
C LEU A 138 1.44 -8.01 22.87
N ARG A 139 1.40 -7.49 24.11
CA ARG A 139 2.60 -7.00 24.81
C ARG A 139 3.63 -8.09 25.08
N GLN A 140 3.25 -9.37 25.10
CA GLN A 140 4.21 -10.48 25.23
C GLN A 140 5.15 -10.60 24.02
N PHE A 141 4.75 -10.02 22.88
CA PHE A 141 5.48 -10.03 21.62
C PHE A 141 5.90 -8.61 21.19
N ASP A 142 5.94 -7.67 22.13
CA ASP A 142 6.26 -6.25 21.91
C ASP A 142 5.33 -5.53 20.92
N LEU A 143 4.10 -6.04 20.74
CA LEU A 143 3.06 -5.43 19.92
C LEU A 143 2.14 -4.53 20.76
N SER A 144 1.49 -3.58 20.08
CA SER A 144 0.57 -2.63 20.73
C SER A 144 -0.67 -2.36 19.90
N LEU A 145 -1.77 -1.97 20.56
CA LEU A 145 -3.00 -1.59 19.89
C LEU A 145 -2.90 -0.17 19.33
N ASN A 146 -3.52 0.03 18.17
CA ASN A 146 -3.72 1.32 17.55
C ASN A 146 -4.92 2.02 18.19
N THR A 147 -4.64 2.89 19.15
CA THR A 147 -5.67 3.60 19.92
C THR A 147 -6.60 4.45 19.07
N ARG A 148 -6.18 4.89 17.87
CA ARG A 148 -7.02 5.69 16.95
C ARG A 148 -8.03 4.84 16.19
N LYS A 149 -7.70 3.59 15.90
CA LYS A 149 -8.56 2.65 15.18
C LYS A 149 -9.29 1.68 16.11
N THR A 150 -8.88 1.60 17.37
CA THR A 150 -9.52 0.76 18.39
C THR A 150 -10.74 1.47 18.96
N ASN A 151 -11.92 0.85 18.86
CA ASN A 151 -13.18 1.45 19.25
C ASN A 151 -14.15 0.43 19.87
N VAL A 152 -14.92 0.87 20.87
CA VAL A 152 -16.05 0.13 21.44
C VAL A 152 -17.34 0.82 21.02
N LEU A 153 -18.16 0.11 20.25
CA LEU A 153 -19.36 0.63 19.61
C LEU A 153 -20.62 -0.02 20.21
N SER A 154 -21.64 0.79 20.50
CA SER A 154 -22.96 0.28 20.90
C SER A 154 -23.72 -0.28 19.70
N MET A 155 -24.40 -1.41 19.90
CA MET A 155 -25.28 -2.09 18.94
C MET A 155 -26.75 -1.71 19.17
N PRO A 156 -27.65 -1.84 18.16
CA PRO A 156 -27.40 -2.36 16.81
C PRO A 156 -26.67 -1.37 15.91
N ARG A 157 -25.90 -1.89 14.94
CA ARG A 157 -25.27 -1.12 13.87
C ARG A 157 -25.43 -1.80 12.51
N PRO A 158 -25.33 -1.03 11.41
CA PRO A 158 -25.21 -1.60 10.08
C PRO A 158 -24.00 -2.54 9.98
N LEU A 159 -24.14 -3.62 9.19
CA LEU A 159 -23.07 -4.59 8.93
C LEU A 159 -21.96 -4.05 8.01
N GLU A 160 -22.29 -3.06 7.19
CA GLU A 160 -21.35 -2.40 6.29
C GLU A 160 -21.18 -0.93 6.69
N ASP A 161 -20.02 -0.37 6.39
CA ASP A 161 -19.79 1.07 6.52
C ASP A 161 -20.88 1.85 5.78
N ASN A 162 -21.44 2.87 6.45
CA ASN A 162 -22.53 3.69 5.91
C ASN A 162 -22.21 4.24 4.51
N TRP A 163 -20.96 4.62 4.26
CA TRP A 163 -20.56 5.23 2.99
C TRP A 163 -20.71 4.29 1.79
N ILE A 164 -20.48 2.97 1.94
CA ILE A 164 -20.64 2.00 0.84
C ILE A 164 -22.11 1.88 0.46
N SER A 165 -22.96 1.72 1.48
CA SER A 165 -24.41 1.64 1.30
C SER A 165 -24.95 2.91 0.65
N GLU A 166 -24.54 4.09 1.12
CA GLU A 166 -24.95 5.38 0.57
C GLU A 166 -24.50 5.57 -0.88
N LEU A 167 -23.26 5.21 -1.22
CA LEU A 167 -22.79 5.26 -2.62
C LEU A 167 -23.53 4.26 -3.51
N ASN A 168 -23.82 3.04 -3.03
CA ASN A 168 -24.54 2.03 -3.81
C ASN A 168 -26.01 2.41 -4.05
N LEU A 169 -26.62 3.18 -3.14
CA LEU A 169 -27.96 3.74 -3.34
C LEU A 169 -27.98 4.81 -4.44
N PHE A 170 -26.85 5.46 -4.70
CA PHE A 170 -26.73 6.43 -5.79
C PHE A 170 -26.81 5.70 -7.15
N ARG A 171 -27.97 5.75 -7.78
CA ARG A 171 -28.20 5.14 -9.10
C ARG A 171 -27.54 5.95 -10.20
N LEU A 172 -26.25 5.72 -10.43
CA LEU A 172 -25.54 6.15 -11.65
C LEU A 172 -26.23 5.61 -12.92
N SER A 173 -27.01 4.53 -12.79
CA SER A 173 -27.50 3.75 -13.90
C SER A 173 -28.96 3.98 -14.32
N ALA A 174 -29.65 4.99 -13.78
CA ALA A 174 -31.12 5.14 -13.91
C ALA A 174 -31.69 5.41 -15.33
N MET A 175 -30.88 5.47 -16.39
CA MET A 175 -31.38 5.50 -17.77
C MET A 175 -30.82 4.32 -18.56
N ARG A 176 -31.69 3.40 -18.96
CA ARG A 176 -31.37 2.32 -19.91
C ARG A 176 -31.36 2.92 -21.32
N GLY A 177 -30.23 2.82 -22.02
CA GLY A 177 -30.14 3.06 -23.47
C GLY A 177 -29.55 4.40 -23.93
N ALA A 178 -29.40 5.40 -23.05
CA ALA A 178 -28.81 6.70 -23.41
C ALA A 178 -27.43 6.90 -22.77
N GLU A 179 -26.55 7.63 -23.46
CA GLU A 179 -25.29 8.10 -22.88
C GLU A 179 -25.57 8.98 -21.64
N ILE A 180 -24.67 8.90 -20.65
CA ILE A 180 -24.80 9.66 -19.41
C ILE A 180 -24.08 11.01 -19.57
N GLY A 181 -24.78 12.10 -19.29
CA GLY A 181 -24.20 13.45 -19.18
C GLY A 181 -23.41 13.67 -17.88
N ILE A 182 -22.82 14.85 -17.70
CA ILE A 182 -21.92 15.12 -16.55
C ILE A 182 -22.63 15.19 -15.19
N GLY A 183 -23.94 15.48 -15.16
CA GLY A 183 -24.68 15.68 -13.91
C GLY A 183 -24.57 14.50 -12.93
N PRO A 184 -24.95 13.26 -13.32
CA PRO A 184 -24.88 12.12 -12.41
C PRO A 184 -23.46 11.76 -11.93
N PRO A 185 -22.42 11.69 -12.78
CA PRO A 185 -21.05 11.45 -12.32
C PRO A 185 -20.53 12.55 -11.38
N ALA A 186 -20.81 13.82 -11.66
CA ALA A 186 -20.39 14.93 -10.79
C ALA A 186 -21.05 14.85 -9.41
N ALA A 187 -22.38 14.69 -9.38
CA ALA A 187 -23.13 14.56 -8.12
C ALA A 187 -22.69 13.31 -7.31
N PHE A 188 -22.29 12.24 -7.99
CA PHE A 188 -21.75 11.05 -7.35
C PHE A 188 -20.39 11.30 -6.70
N LEU A 189 -19.47 12.02 -7.38
CA LEU A 189 -18.20 12.41 -6.80
C LEU A 189 -18.38 13.40 -5.63
N ASP A 190 -19.33 14.33 -5.72
CA ASP A 190 -19.67 15.24 -4.61
C ASP A 190 -20.22 14.48 -3.39
N LEU A 191 -21.02 13.44 -3.61
CA LEU A 191 -21.45 12.53 -2.54
C LEU A 191 -20.25 11.80 -1.94
N ALA A 192 -19.38 11.24 -2.77
CA ALA A 192 -18.17 10.56 -2.32
C ALA A 192 -17.27 11.48 -1.50
N LEU A 193 -17.08 12.75 -1.89
CA LEU A 193 -16.32 13.74 -1.14
C LEU A 193 -16.94 14.09 0.21
N ARG A 194 -18.27 14.15 0.30
CA ARG A 194 -18.96 14.36 1.59
C ARG A 194 -18.80 13.17 2.52
N LEU A 195 -18.85 11.96 1.96
CA LEU A 195 -18.69 10.71 2.71
C LEU A 195 -17.23 10.40 3.07
N ALA A 196 -16.29 10.97 2.32
CA ALA A 196 -14.86 10.69 2.42
C ALA A 196 -14.26 10.94 3.82
N GLN A 197 -14.77 11.91 4.60
CA GLN A 197 -14.33 12.23 5.98
C GLN A 197 -12.86 11.82 6.32
N ASN A 198 -12.63 11.05 7.39
CA ASN A 198 -11.30 10.58 7.81
C ASN A 198 -10.75 9.43 6.93
N ASP A 199 -11.59 8.76 6.13
CA ASP A 199 -11.26 7.62 5.27
C ASP A 199 -11.20 8.00 3.78
N SER A 200 -10.71 9.22 3.52
CA SER A 200 -10.84 9.89 2.21
C SER A 200 -10.30 9.10 1.02
N TYR A 201 -9.30 8.25 1.24
CA TYR A 201 -8.73 7.41 0.19
C TYR A 201 -9.68 6.32 -0.31
N ARG A 202 -10.29 5.56 0.61
CA ARG A 202 -11.07 4.35 0.28
C ARG A 202 -12.35 4.73 -0.46
N VAL A 203 -13.02 5.78 0.04
CA VAL A 203 -14.28 6.27 -0.53
C VAL A 203 -14.07 6.81 -1.94
N LEU A 204 -13.06 7.68 -2.14
CA LEU A 204 -12.79 8.27 -3.45
C LEU A 204 -12.31 7.24 -4.47
N ASN A 205 -11.45 6.29 -4.08
CA ASN A 205 -11.07 5.18 -4.93
C ASN A 205 -12.27 4.37 -5.39
N TYR A 206 -13.16 4.01 -4.46
CA TYR A 206 -14.36 3.26 -4.78
C TYR A 206 -15.25 4.04 -5.75
N ALA A 207 -15.45 5.33 -5.49
CA ALA A 207 -16.27 6.19 -6.34
C ALA A 207 -15.73 6.26 -7.79
N VAL A 208 -14.44 6.53 -7.97
CA VAL A 208 -13.84 6.58 -9.33
C VAL A 208 -14.02 5.25 -10.06
N LYS A 209 -13.86 4.13 -9.37
CA LYS A 209 -14.03 2.77 -9.95
C LYS A 209 -15.46 2.48 -10.38
N MET A 210 -16.45 3.01 -9.66
CA MET A 210 -17.88 2.74 -9.87
C MET A 210 -18.50 3.52 -11.04
N VAL A 211 -17.86 4.56 -11.54
CA VAL A 211 -18.40 5.36 -12.64
C VAL A 211 -18.44 4.53 -13.94
N PRO A 212 -19.59 4.41 -14.62
CA PRO A 212 -19.74 3.55 -15.80
C PRO A 212 -19.12 4.18 -17.05
N ASP A 213 -18.67 3.35 -17.98
CA ASP A 213 -18.01 3.72 -19.26
C ASP A 213 -18.89 4.52 -20.26
N ARG A 214 -20.21 4.35 -20.18
CA ARG A 214 -21.23 4.95 -21.07
C ARG A 214 -21.46 6.47 -20.90
N LEU A 215 -20.44 7.22 -20.51
CA LEU A 215 -20.47 8.69 -20.49
C LEU A 215 -20.39 9.23 -21.92
N ASN A 216 -21.15 10.30 -22.22
CA ASN A 216 -20.97 11.03 -23.48
C ASN A 216 -19.63 11.78 -23.51
N THR A 217 -19.16 12.21 -24.68
CA THR A 217 -17.83 12.82 -24.85
C THR A 217 -17.60 14.03 -23.95
N HIS A 218 -18.58 14.91 -23.81
CA HIS A 218 -18.49 16.08 -22.93
C HIS A 218 -18.37 15.67 -21.44
N ALA A 219 -19.14 14.67 -21.01
CA ALA A 219 -19.10 14.12 -19.67
C ALA A 219 -17.77 13.43 -19.38
N ARG A 220 -17.21 12.67 -20.32
CA ARG A 220 -15.87 12.06 -20.17
C ARG A 220 -14.80 13.11 -19.90
N ARG A 221 -14.77 14.19 -20.70
CA ARG A 221 -13.81 15.28 -20.56
C ARG A 221 -13.91 15.96 -19.19
N LEU A 222 -15.13 16.31 -18.76
CA LEU A 222 -15.33 16.99 -17.47
C LEU A 222 -15.08 16.05 -16.28
N PHE A 223 -15.50 14.79 -16.38
CA PHE A 223 -15.23 13.78 -15.37
C PHE A 223 -13.73 13.56 -15.19
N ALA A 224 -13.00 13.38 -16.28
CA ALA A 224 -11.55 13.21 -16.25
C ALA A 224 -10.86 14.42 -15.61
N ARG A 225 -11.24 15.64 -16.00
CA ARG A 225 -10.71 16.86 -15.39
C ARG A 225 -10.98 16.93 -13.88
N HIS A 226 -12.20 16.58 -13.45
CA HIS A 226 -12.56 16.59 -12.04
C HIS A 226 -11.74 15.57 -11.23
N VAL A 227 -11.61 14.33 -11.73
CA VAL A 227 -10.83 13.28 -11.06
C VAL A 227 -9.34 13.61 -11.02
N VAL A 228 -8.78 14.19 -12.08
CA VAL A 228 -7.38 14.68 -12.11
C VAL A 228 -7.15 15.75 -11.04
N ASN A 229 -8.05 16.72 -10.91
CA ASN A 229 -7.96 17.74 -9.85
C ASN A 229 -8.01 17.12 -8.45
N LEU A 230 -8.85 16.10 -8.25
CA LEU A 230 -8.87 15.33 -7.00
C LEU A 230 -7.54 14.60 -6.78
N ALA A 231 -6.97 13.97 -7.81
CA ALA A 231 -5.71 13.24 -7.70
C ALA A 231 -4.51 14.16 -7.42
N LEU A 232 -4.51 15.41 -7.88
CA LEU A 232 -3.49 16.39 -7.51
C LEU A 232 -3.57 16.75 -6.01
N ARG A 233 -4.79 16.86 -5.46
CA ARG A 233 -4.97 17.07 -4.02
C ARG A 233 -4.68 15.81 -3.20
N TYR A 234 -4.99 14.66 -3.77
CA TYR A 234 -4.94 13.34 -3.15
C TYR A 234 -4.12 12.37 -4.02
N PRO A 235 -2.76 12.46 -3.99
CA PRO A 235 -1.88 11.72 -4.90
C PRO A 235 -2.03 10.20 -4.87
N TYR A 236 -2.58 9.66 -3.79
CA TYR A 236 -2.90 8.23 -3.67
C TYR A 236 -3.93 7.74 -4.71
N LEU A 237 -4.66 8.64 -5.39
CA LEU A 237 -5.59 8.29 -6.47
C LEU A 237 -4.85 8.08 -7.80
N ALA A 238 -3.64 8.61 -7.97
CA ALA A 238 -2.88 8.51 -9.22
C ALA A 238 -2.77 7.07 -9.76
N PRO A 239 -2.48 6.02 -8.93
CA PRO A 239 -2.31 4.65 -9.42
C PRO A 239 -3.55 4.04 -10.08
N ILE A 240 -4.76 4.54 -9.76
CA ILE A 240 -6.00 3.99 -10.32
C ILE A 240 -6.47 4.72 -11.58
N LEU A 241 -5.85 5.85 -11.93
CA LEU A 241 -6.30 6.69 -13.04
C LEU A 241 -6.08 6.04 -14.40
N GLU A 242 -5.04 5.25 -14.57
CA GLU A 242 -4.77 4.55 -15.82
C GLU A 242 -5.96 3.71 -16.27
N GLU A 243 -6.29 2.69 -15.48
CA GLU A 243 -7.35 1.73 -15.80
C GLU A 243 -8.73 2.38 -15.75
N HIS A 244 -9.00 3.19 -14.72
CA HIS A 244 -10.36 3.65 -14.43
C HIS A 244 -10.68 5.06 -14.93
N LEU A 245 -9.71 5.78 -15.51
CA LEU A 245 -9.92 7.10 -16.08
C LEU A 245 -9.37 7.21 -17.51
N PHE A 246 -8.05 7.09 -17.69
CA PHE A 246 -7.39 7.36 -18.97
C PHE A 246 -7.74 6.33 -20.04
N GLU A 247 -7.79 5.05 -19.70
CA GLU A 247 -8.17 3.98 -20.63
C GLU A 247 -9.70 3.86 -20.73
N LYS A 248 -10.40 3.80 -19.59
CA LYS A 248 -11.86 3.61 -19.54
C LYS A 248 -12.68 4.77 -20.11
N HIS A 249 -12.24 6.01 -19.92
CA HIS A 249 -12.98 7.21 -20.32
C HIS A 249 -12.24 8.02 -21.40
N ARG A 250 -11.52 7.34 -22.29
CA ARG A 250 -10.75 7.98 -23.36
C ARG A 250 -11.61 8.89 -24.26
N TYR A 251 -11.03 10.03 -24.64
CA TYR A 251 -11.59 11.02 -25.56
C TYR A 251 -10.45 11.76 -26.29
N ASP A 252 -10.76 12.45 -27.38
CA ASP A 252 -9.77 13.20 -28.17
C ASP A 252 -9.16 14.36 -27.35
N GLY A 253 -7.84 14.39 -27.24
CA GLY A 253 -7.11 15.38 -26.43
C GLY A 253 -6.96 14.99 -24.95
N ILE A 254 -7.15 13.72 -24.59
CA ILE A 254 -6.87 13.25 -23.23
C ILE A 254 -5.38 13.30 -22.90
N GLU A 255 -4.51 13.17 -23.90
CA GLU A 255 -3.06 13.21 -23.74
C GLU A 255 -2.59 14.58 -23.21
N GLU A 256 -3.26 15.68 -23.59
CA GLU A 256 -3.02 17.01 -23.03
C GLU A 256 -3.34 17.06 -21.53
N LEU A 257 -4.46 16.46 -21.11
CA LEU A 257 -4.84 16.35 -19.70
C LEU A 257 -3.84 15.49 -18.91
N ILE A 258 -3.38 14.38 -19.49
CA ILE A 258 -2.38 13.50 -18.87
C ILE A 258 -1.06 14.27 -18.70
N GLN A 259 -0.65 15.05 -19.71
CA GLN A 259 0.54 15.88 -19.65
C GLN A 259 0.46 16.94 -18.55
N GLU A 260 -0.64 17.70 -18.51
CA GLU A 260 -0.88 18.71 -17.46
C GLU A 260 -0.86 18.07 -16.07
N PHE A 261 -1.56 16.94 -15.91
CA PHE A 261 -1.60 16.21 -14.64
C PHE A 261 -0.21 15.70 -14.22
N ALA A 262 0.52 15.06 -15.13
CA ALA A 262 1.83 14.49 -14.82
C ALA A 262 2.84 15.58 -14.43
N ASN A 263 2.83 16.73 -15.10
CA ASN A 263 3.67 17.89 -14.74
C ASN A 263 3.34 18.40 -13.33
N GLU A 264 2.08 18.73 -13.08
CA GLU A 264 1.64 19.26 -11.78
C GLU A 264 1.86 18.27 -10.63
N LEU A 265 1.62 16.98 -10.88
CA LEU A 265 1.88 15.91 -9.92
C LEU A 265 3.38 15.81 -9.62
N LEU A 266 4.24 15.85 -10.65
CA LEU A 266 5.69 15.76 -10.47
C LEU A 266 6.22 16.90 -9.60
N VAL A 267 5.88 18.15 -9.95
CA VAL A 267 6.36 19.34 -9.24
C VAL A 267 5.87 19.33 -7.80
N SER A 268 4.56 19.10 -7.59
CA SER A 268 3.98 19.09 -6.25
C SER A 268 4.46 17.91 -5.39
N ALA A 269 4.65 16.73 -5.97
CA ALA A 269 5.15 15.55 -5.26
C ALA A 269 6.62 15.68 -4.88
N THR A 270 7.45 16.26 -5.75
CA THR A 270 8.88 16.50 -5.48
C THR A 270 9.04 17.43 -4.29
N ARG A 271 8.34 18.59 -4.29
CA ARG A 271 8.37 19.56 -3.18
C ARG A 271 7.86 18.99 -1.85
N ARG A 272 7.00 17.98 -1.90
CA ARG A 272 6.43 17.30 -0.72
C ARG A 272 7.21 16.05 -0.32
N MET A 273 8.27 15.69 -1.04
CA MET A 273 9.05 14.47 -0.86
C MET A 273 8.19 13.19 -0.92
N PHE A 274 7.29 13.11 -1.92
CA PHE A 274 6.40 11.99 -2.13
C PHE A 274 6.88 11.10 -3.30
N PRO A 275 7.84 10.18 -3.06
CA PRO A 275 8.48 9.40 -4.12
C PRO A 275 7.48 8.58 -4.96
N HIS A 276 6.44 8.03 -4.33
CA HIS A 276 5.43 7.26 -5.04
C HIS A 276 4.70 8.11 -6.10
N ALA A 277 4.34 9.35 -5.77
CA ALA A 277 3.65 10.25 -6.71
C ALA A 277 4.60 10.75 -7.81
N VAL A 278 5.88 10.96 -7.50
CA VAL A 278 6.94 11.22 -8.50
C VAL A 278 7.05 10.06 -9.48
N CYS A 279 7.07 8.82 -8.98
CA CYS A 279 7.09 7.63 -9.82
C CYS A 279 5.88 7.58 -10.76
N GLN A 280 4.67 7.87 -10.25
CA GLN A 280 3.45 7.86 -11.06
C GLN A 280 3.46 8.94 -12.16
N ALA A 281 3.93 10.15 -11.85
CA ALA A 281 4.07 11.21 -12.83
C ALA A 281 5.03 10.82 -13.97
N LEU A 282 6.22 10.31 -13.63
CA LEU A 282 7.21 9.84 -14.60
C LEU A 282 6.70 8.62 -15.39
N TYR A 283 5.98 7.71 -14.75
CA TYR A 283 5.35 6.57 -15.39
C TYR A 283 4.34 7.02 -16.46
N PHE A 284 3.43 7.95 -16.14
CA PHE A 284 2.48 8.47 -17.11
C PHE A 284 3.18 9.20 -18.26
N ALA A 285 4.22 9.98 -17.96
CA ALA A 285 5.02 10.64 -18.99
C ALA A 285 5.64 9.64 -19.97
N LEU A 286 6.24 8.57 -19.45
CA LEU A 286 6.86 7.51 -20.26
C LEU A 286 5.82 6.69 -21.04
N LYS A 287 4.72 6.27 -20.42
CA LYS A 287 3.70 5.41 -21.05
C LYS A 287 2.95 6.13 -22.17
N TYR A 288 2.57 7.40 -21.94
CA TYR A 288 1.78 8.17 -22.90
C TYR A 288 2.64 9.04 -23.82
N GLY A 289 3.96 9.04 -23.64
CA GLY A 289 4.89 9.81 -24.47
C GLY A 289 4.69 11.32 -24.36
N VAL A 290 4.25 11.81 -23.19
CA VAL A 290 3.96 13.23 -22.95
C VAL A 290 5.19 13.96 -22.39
N VAL A 291 5.29 15.25 -22.71
CA VAL A 291 6.45 16.07 -22.33
C VAL A 291 6.22 16.75 -20.98
N LEU A 292 7.17 16.58 -20.07
CA LEU A 292 7.17 17.21 -18.76
C LEU A 292 7.87 18.57 -18.85
N SER A 293 7.11 19.63 -19.15
CA SER A 293 7.64 20.98 -19.43
C SER A 293 8.40 21.59 -18.26
N ASP A 294 8.01 21.24 -17.03
CA ASP A 294 8.60 21.80 -15.81
C ASP A 294 9.76 20.94 -15.28
N LEU A 295 10.07 19.81 -15.92
CA LEU A 295 11.20 18.97 -15.57
C LEU A 295 12.47 19.47 -16.25
N ASP A 296 13.15 20.40 -15.58
CA ASP A 296 14.49 20.84 -15.91
C ASP A 296 15.57 20.11 -15.09
N ASP A 297 16.84 20.46 -15.30
CA ASP A 297 17.94 19.86 -14.54
C ASP A 297 17.94 20.25 -13.04
N ALA A 298 17.27 21.33 -12.64
CA ALA A 298 17.16 21.71 -11.24
C ALA A 298 16.14 20.81 -10.53
N LEU A 299 14.95 20.65 -11.08
CA LEU A 299 13.95 19.72 -10.55
C LEU A 299 14.45 18.27 -10.63
N GLY A 300 15.19 17.92 -11.68
CA GLY A 300 15.87 16.63 -11.79
C GLY A 300 16.83 16.35 -10.62
N GLN A 301 17.54 17.37 -10.15
CA GLN A 301 18.39 17.26 -8.95
C GLN A 301 17.57 17.06 -7.67
N GLU A 302 16.49 17.82 -7.49
CA GLU A 302 15.59 17.65 -6.34
C GLU A 302 15.03 16.22 -6.27
N ILE A 303 14.65 15.64 -7.42
CA ILE A 303 14.16 14.25 -7.48
C ILE A 303 15.26 13.24 -7.09
N ILE A 304 16.50 13.46 -7.52
CA ILE A 304 17.64 12.59 -7.14
C ILE A 304 17.90 12.62 -5.63
N GLU A 305 17.66 13.77 -4.97
CA GLU A 305 17.81 13.97 -3.54
C GLU A 305 16.71 13.33 -2.70
N ILE A 306 15.59 12.90 -3.30
CA ILE A 306 14.57 12.05 -2.63
C ILE A 306 15.14 10.68 -2.24
N GLU A 307 16.22 10.25 -2.92
CA GLU A 307 16.90 8.97 -2.70
C GLU A 307 16.03 7.72 -2.91
N ASP A 308 14.92 7.86 -3.65
CA ASP A 308 14.08 6.74 -4.02
C ASP A 308 14.61 6.05 -5.29
N CYS A 309 14.82 4.73 -5.18
CA CYS A 309 15.38 3.92 -6.26
C CYS A 309 14.52 3.94 -7.53
N LEU A 310 13.19 3.83 -7.39
CA LEU A 310 12.29 3.74 -8.52
C LEU A 310 12.14 5.11 -9.20
N ALA A 311 11.96 6.17 -8.41
CA ALA A 311 11.85 7.53 -8.92
C ALA A 311 13.10 7.92 -9.72
N THR A 312 14.29 7.66 -9.17
CA THR A 312 15.56 7.96 -9.87
C THR A 312 15.74 7.11 -11.13
N THR A 313 15.28 5.85 -11.11
CA THR A 313 15.35 4.97 -12.30
C THR A 313 14.44 5.46 -13.42
N LEU A 314 13.19 5.83 -13.08
CA LEU A 314 12.24 6.38 -14.05
C LEU A 314 12.70 7.73 -14.57
N LEU A 315 13.27 8.58 -13.71
CA LEU A 315 13.87 9.85 -14.11
C LEU A 315 15.02 9.64 -15.09
N PHE A 316 15.92 8.68 -14.83
CA PHE A 316 17.01 8.34 -15.74
C PHE A 316 16.49 7.93 -17.12
N ARG A 317 15.44 7.10 -17.16
CA ARG A 317 14.81 6.68 -18.42
C ARG A 317 14.20 7.87 -19.16
N TYR A 318 13.48 8.74 -18.45
CA TYR A 318 12.86 9.92 -19.02
C TYR A 318 13.90 10.90 -19.56
N ALA A 319 14.95 11.18 -18.78
CA ALA A 319 16.06 12.05 -19.13
C ALA A 319 16.78 11.59 -20.41
N ALA A 320 16.97 10.28 -20.56
CA ALA A 320 17.61 9.69 -21.74
C ALA A 320 16.78 9.87 -23.03
N SER A 321 15.44 9.88 -22.94
CA SER A 321 14.57 10.06 -24.11
C SER A 321 14.24 11.52 -24.43
N HIS A 322 14.40 12.44 -23.48
CA HIS A 322 13.99 13.85 -23.61
C HIS A 322 15.15 14.86 -23.53
N GLY A 323 16.40 14.41 -23.58
CA GLY A 323 17.57 15.29 -23.73
C GLY A 323 18.04 16.01 -22.46
N LEU A 324 17.68 15.51 -21.26
CA LEU A 324 18.16 16.03 -19.98
C LEU A 324 19.56 15.49 -19.67
N ALA A 325 20.57 16.03 -20.36
CA ALA A 325 21.94 15.53 -20.35
C ALA A 325 22.62 15.67 -18.98
N LEU A 326 22.45 16.81 -18.29
CA LEU A 326 23.06 17.05 -16.99
C LEU A 326 22.43 16.18 -15.90
N THR A 327 21.11 16.01 -15.90
CA THR A 327 20.40 15.06 -15.04
C THR A 327 20.89 13.63 -15.26
N SER A 328 21.02 13.21 -16.53
CA SER A 328 21.56 11.89 -16.87
C SER A 328 22.98 11.70 -16.35
N GLN A 329 23.83 12.73 -16.47
CA GLN A 329 25.20 12.72 -15.95
C GLN A 329 25.21 12.60 -14.42
N ARG A 330 24.42 13.39 -13.70
CA ARG A 330 24.32 13.38 -12.24
C ARG A 330 23.89 12.00 -11.70
N ILE A 331 22.92 11.36 -12.36
CA ILE A 331 22.50 10.00 -12.01
C ILE A 331 23.63 9.00 -12.23
N GLN A 332 24.35 9.09 -13.35
CA GLN A 332 25.50 8.23 -13.61
C GLN A 332 26.62 8.43 -12.57
N GLU A 333 26.89 9.68 -12.16
CA GLU A 333 27.84 10.01 -11.10
C GLU A 333 27.40 9.42 -9.75
N ARG A 334 26.13 9.56 -9.37
CA ARG A 334 25.55 8.92 -8.18
C ARG A 334 25.75 7.41 -8.19
N VAL A 335 25.47 6.74 -9.31
CA VAL A 335 25.72 5.29 -9.46
C VAL A 335 27.20 4.95 -9.36
N ARG A 336 28.10 5.79 -9.89
CA ARG A 336 29.55 5.57 -9.74
C ARG A 336 29.97 5.60 -8.28
N THR A 337 29.44 6.54 -7.50
CA THR A 337 29.69 6.65 -6.06
C THR A 337 29.07 5.48 -5.30
N LEU A 338 27.81 5.10 -5.60
CA LEU A 338 27.10 3.96 -4.98
C LEU A 338 27.89 2.65 -5.03
N ARG A 339 28.64 2.38 -6.11
CA ARG A 339 29.48 1.18 -6.22
C ARG A 339 30.64 1.13 -5.22
N GLN A 340 30.99 2.24 -4.58
CA GLN A 340 32.03 2.31 -3.56
C GLN A 340 31.46 2.12 -2.14
N PHE A 341 30.14 2.18 -2.00
CA PHE A 341 29.44 2.00 -0.73
C PHE A 341 29.23 0.52 -0.39
N SER A 342 28.70 0.27 0.80
CA SER A 342 28.41 -1.09 1.27
C SER A 342 27.44 -1.82 0.35
N ARG A 343 27.47 -3.17 0.37
CA ARG A 343 26.54 -3.98 -0.41
C ARG A 343 25.07 -3.65 -0.11
N GLN A 344 24.76 -3.36 1.15
CA GLN A 344 23.43 -2.96 1.58
C GLN A 344 22.97 -1.66 0.90
N GLU A 345 23.83 -0.65 0.83
CA GLU A 345 23.51 0.61 0.15
C GLU A 345 23.35 0.42 -1.37
N GLN A 346 24.14 -0.47 -1.95
CA GLN A 346 23.99 -0.85 -3.36
C GLN A 346 22.66 -1.58 -3.60
N ASP A 347 22.28 -2.50 -2.73
CA ASP A 347 21.03 -3.27 -2.83
C ASP A 347 19.80 -2.36 -2.70
N ARG A 348 19.87 -1.26 -1.93
CA ARG A 348 18.79 -0.24 -1.93
C ARG A 348 18.59 0.44 -3.28
N ALA A 349 19.63 0.52 -4.11
CA ALA A 349 19.61 1.13 -5.43
C ALA A 349 19.71 0.10 -6.56
N TRP A 350 19.38 -1.17 -6.30
CA TRP A 350 19.64 -2.29 -7.20
C TRP A 350 19.07 -2.07 -8.62
N LEU A 351 17.86 -1.52 -8.72
CA LEU A 351 17.17 -1.31 -10.00
C LEU A 351 17.82 -0.17 -10.80
N LEU A 352 18.23 0.90 -10.11
CA LEU A 352 18.95 2.01 -10.72
C LEU A 352 20.32 1.55 -11.24
N MET A 353 21.07 0.81 -10.42
CA MET A 353 22.34 0.22 -10.79
C MET A 353 22.17 -0.72 -11.98
N TYR A 354 21.15 -1.58 -11.95
CA TYR A 354 20.81 -2.45 -13.07
C TYR A 354 20.57 -1.65 -14.35
N GLN A 355 19.84 -0.53 -14.28
CA GLN A 355 19.54 0.27 -15.46
C GLN A 355 20.79 0.96 -16.03
N VAL A 356 21.62 1.55 -15.17
CA VAL A 356 22.75 2.40 -15.57
C VAL A 356 24.02 1.60 -15.91
N CYS A 357 24.36 0.58 -15.13
CA CYS A 357 25.64 -0.12 -15.25
C CYS A 357 25.67 -1.14 -16.40
N LYS A 358 26.85 -1.34 -16.98
CA LYS A 358 27.10 -2.49 -17.88
C LYS A 358 27.29 -3.77 -17.03
N PRO A 359 27.07 -4.98 -17.58
CA PRO A 359 27.24 -6.23 -16.83
C PRO A 359 28.60 -6.34 -16.12
N LYS A 360 29.70 -5.96 -16.77
CA LYS A 360 31.03 -5.93 -16.14
C LYS A 360 31.06 -5.05 -14.88
N SER A 361 30.53 -3.83 -14.96
CA SER A 361 30.49 -2.90 -13.83
C SER A 361 29.65 -3.39 -12.65
N LEU A 362 28.64 -4.22 -12.91
CA LEU A 362 27.84 -4.87 -11.87
C LEU A 362 28.64 -5.98 -11.17
N ARG A 363 29.34 -6.82 -11.94
CA ARG A 363 30.25 -7.85 -11.37
C ARG A 363 31.36 -7.24 -10.53
N ASP A 364 31.97 -6.16 -11.02
CA ASP A 364 33.01 -5.43 -10.27
C ASP A 364 32.48 -4.88 -8.94
N ALA A 365 31.15 -4.68 -8.81
CA ALA A 365 30.47 -4.25 -7.60
C ALA A 365 29.91 -5.42 -6.76
N GLY A 366 30.18 -6.68 -7.13
CA GLY A 366 29.66 -7.87 -6.42
C GLY A 366 28.19 -8.17 -6.69
N GLN A 367 27.61 -7.59 -7.75
CA GLN A 367 26.21 -7.76 -8.16
C GLN A 367 26.09 -8.79 -9.30
N ASP A 368 26.65 -9.99 -9.10
CA ASP A 368 26.76 -11.02 -10.14
C ASP A 368 25.39 -11.46 -10.70
N PHE A 369 24.40 -11.65 -9.83
CA PHE A 369 23.04 -12.00 -10.24
C PHE A 369 22.43 -10.98 -11.20
N LEU A 370 22.57 -9.68 -10.88
CA LEU A 370 22.08 -8.59 -11.73
C LEU A 370 22.86 -8.53 -13.05
N ALA A 371 24.17 -8.78 -13.02
CA ALA A 371 25.00 -8.82 -14.21
C ALA A 371 24.56 -9.94 -15.17
N ASP A 372 24.27 -11.13 -14.64
CA ASP A 372 23.86 -12.29 -15.41
C ASP A 372 22.48 -12.10 -16.03
N LEU A 373 21.52 -11.58 -15.26
CA LEU A 373 20.22 -11.17 -15.78
C LEU A 373 20.34 -10.14 -16.91
N LYS A 374 21.22 -9.15 -16.74
CA LYS A 374 21.42 -8.13 -17.78
C LYS A 374 22.08 -8.71 -19.02
N ALA A 375 23.02 -9.63 -18.86
CA ALA A 375 23.69 -10.32 -19.96
C ALA A 375 22.72 -11.22 -20.75
N SER A 376 21.70 -11.79 -20.10
CA SER A 376 20.65 -12.56 -20.77
C SER A 376 19.61 -11.68 -21.49
N GLY A 377 19.76 -10.36 -21.49
CA GLY A 377 18.83 -9.42 -22.12
C GLY A 377 17.55 -9.18 -21.34
N PHE A 378 17.49 -9.52 -20.05
CA PHE A 378 16.32 -9.25 -19.23
C PHE A 378 16.07 -7.74 -19.10
N GLN A 379 14.81 -7.33 -19.03
CA GLN A 379 14.43 -5.93 -18.82
C GLN A 379 13.35 -5.85 -17.75
N PHE A 380 13.63 -5.13 -16.66
CA PHE A 380 12.65 -4.86 -15.59
C PHE A 380 11.60 -3.85 -16.02
N LEU A 381 11.96 -2.91 -16.90
CA LEU A 381 11.08 -1.85 -17.37
C LEU A 381 10.82 -2.02 -18.87
N LYS A 382 9.67 -2.61 -19.21
CA LYS A 382 9.08 -2.58 -20.56
C LYS A 382 8.01 -1.48 -20.58
N ILE A 383 8.42 -0.22 -20.68
CA ILE A 383 7.51 0.92 -20.85
C ILE A 383 7.71 1.50 -22.23
#